data_AF-A0A2R6D995-F1
#
_entry.id   AF-A0A2R6D995-F1
#
_cell.length_a   1.000
_cell.length_b   1.000
_cell.length_c   1.000
_cell.angle_alpha   90.00
_cell.angle_beta   90.00
_cell.angle_gamma   90.00
#
_symmetry.space_group_name_H-M   'P 1'
#
loop_
_entity.id
_entity.type
_entity.pdbx_description
1 polymer ?
#
loop_
_entity_poly.entity_id
_entity_poly.type
_entity_poly.pdbx_seq_one_letter_code
_entity_poly.pdbx_strand_id
1 'polypeptide(L)'
;MRRLPLPAVSPRLRYVGVAVVAALIGYYSLISTPPQAPTTGPLWDKQLHFLGYAMFGLSVVYATIDRSLGERVLFVLLCAGLYGVSIELIQGALPARHYGAGDMLANLLGATLSLAWLLVERNVRYVAV
;
A
#
# COMPACT_ATOMS: atom_id res chain seq x y z
N MET A 1 -3.95 28.53 -12.91
CA MET A 1 -2.93 27.60 -12.38
C MET A 1 -2.78 26.45 -13.35
N ARG A 2 -1.55 26.17 -13.86
CA ARG A 2 -1.33 25.08 -14.81
C ARG A 2 -1.41 23.74 -14.06
N ARG A 3 -2.29 22.83 -14.52
CA ARG A 3 -2.38 21.47 -13.97
C ARG A 3 -1.20 20.63 -14.47
N LEU A 4 -0.58 19.85 -13.59
CA LEU A 4 0.55 18.98 -13.93
C LEU A 4 0.06 17.78 -14.74
N PRO A 5 0.59 17.51 -15.94
CA PRO A 5 0.21 16.33 -16.71
C PRO A 5 0.84 15.08 -16.07
N LEU A 6 0.02 14.10 -15.70
CA LEU A 6 0.48 12.77 -15.30
C LEU A 6 -0.02 11.72 -16.30
N PRO A 7 0.81 10.74 -16.69
CA PRO A 7 0.40 9.69 -17.59
C PRO A 7 -0.65 8.79 -16.93
N ALA A 8 -1.71 8.47 -17.67
CA ALA A 8 -2.72 7.49 -17.30
C ALA A 8 -2.64 6.32 -18.26
N VAL A 9 -1.94 5.27 -17.85
CA VAL A 9 -1.86 4.02 -18.59
C VAL A 9 -3.20 3.27 -18.55
N SER A 10 -3.35 2.27 -19.41
CA SER A 10 -4.58 1.48 -19.49
C SER A 10 -5.02 0.93 -18.12
N PRO A 11 -6.33 0.82 -17.84
CA PRO A 11 -6.83 0.33 -16.56
C PRO A 11 -6.19 -1.00 -16.14
N ARG A 12 -6.04 -1.93 -17.08
CA ARG A 12 -5.44 -3.25 -16.84
C ARG A 12 -4.02 -3.14 -16.29
N LEU A 13 -3.18 -2.29 -16.89
CA LEU A 13 -1.81 -2.08 -16.42
C LEU A 13 -1.77 -1.50 -15.01
N ARG A 14 -2.71 -0.61 -14.66
CA ARG A 14 -2.75 -0.04 -13.31
C ARG A 14 -3.08 -1.09 -12.26
N TYR A 15 -4.08 -1.95 -12.51
CA TYR A 15 -4.41 -3.05 -11.60
C TYR A 15 -3.32 -4.13 -11.55
N VAL A 16 -2.60 -4.37 -12.67
CA VAL A 16 -1.39 -5.21 -12.65
C VAL A 16 -0.34 -4.60 -11.73
N GLY A 17 -0.15 -3.28 -11.76
CA GLY A 17 0.74 -2.57 -10.83
C GLY A 17 0.35 -2.82 -9.36
N VAL A 18 -0.93 -2.73 -9.02
CA VAL A 18 -1.44 -3.05 -7.67
C VAL A 18 -1.11 -4.50 -7.29
N ALA A 19 -1.37 -5.45 -8.20
CA ALA A 19 -1.08 -6.86 -7.97
C ALA A 19 0.42 -7.13 -7.76
N VAL A 20 1.29 -6.45 -8.51
CA VAL A 20 2.75 -6.55 -8.35
C VAL A 20 3.17 -6.01 -6.97
N VAL A 21 2.66 -4.85 -6.56
CA VAL A 21 2.97 -4.29 -5.23
C VAL A 21 2.49 -5.22 -4.11
N ALA A 22 1.26 -5.75 -4.23
CA ALA A 22 0.74 -6.73 -3.30
C ALA A 22 1.63 -7.99 -3.25
N ALA A 23 2.00 -8.55 -4.40
CA ALA A 23 2.85 -9.74 -4.48
C ALA A 23 4.23 -9.52 -3.85
N LEU A 24 4.84 -8.35 -4.06
CA LEU A 24 6.11 -7.99 -3.41
C LEU A 24 5.96 -7.93 -1.89
N ILE A 25 4.92 -7.28 -1.39
CA ILE A 25 4.63 -7.26 0.06
C ILE A 25 4.46 -8.68 0.59
N GLY A 26 3.64 -9.50 -0.07
CA GLY A 26 3.41 -10.90 0.34
C GLY A 26 4.69 -11.73 0.34
N TYR A 27 5.53 -11.59 -0.68
CA TYR A 27 6.82 -12.27 -0.77
C TYR A 27 7.73 -11.90 0.41
N TYR A 28 7.89 -10.60 0.72
CA TYR A 28 8.75 -10.15 1.82
C TYR A 28 8.16 -10.42 3.22
N SER A 29 6.83 -10.44 3.35
CA SER A 29 6.17 -10.73 4.61
C SER A 29 6.15 -12.22 4.94
N LEU A 30 6.03 -13.10 3.94
CA LEU A 30 5.74 -14.52 4.16
C LEU A 30 6.90 -15.44 3.79
N ILE A 31 7.67 -15.12 2.73
CA ILE A 31 8.60 -16.08 2.11
C ILE A 31 10.05 -15.70 2.40
N SER A 32 10.42 -14.43 2.23
CA SER A 32 11.81 -14.01 2.37
C SER A 32 12.33 -14.29 3.79
N THR A 33 13.63 -14.40 3.96
CA THR A 33 14.23 -14.28 5.29
C THR A 33 13.96 -12.87 5.82
N PRO A 34 13.46 -12.71 7.06
CA PRO A 34 13.33 -11.40 7.67
C PRO A 34 14.69 -10.68 7.62
N PRO A 35 14.74 -9.42 7.16
CA PRO A 35 15.99 -8.67 7.22
C PRO A 35 16.45 -8.59 8.67
N GLN A 36 17.76 -8.77 8.91
CA GLN A 36 18.32 -8.46 10.22
C GLN A 36 17.99 -7.00 10.52
N ALA A 37 17.29 -6.77 11.65
CA ALA A 37 17.00 -5.42 12.08
C ALA A 37 18.34 -4.68 12.22
N PRO A 38 18.54 -3.54 11.55
CA PRO A 38 19.70 -2.71 11.83
C PRO A 38 19.63 -2.26 13.30
N THR A 39 20.71 -1.68 13.83
CA THR A 39 20.73 -1.05 15.16
C THR A 39 19.81 0.19 15.27
N THR A 40 18.91 0.40 14.29
CA THR A 40 18.03 1.55 14.07
C THR A 40 16.82 1.62 15.01
N GLY A 41 16.73 0.76 16.03
CA GLY A 41 15.76 0.87 17.13
C GLY A 41 14.49 0.02 16.97
N PRO A 42 13.62 0.03 17.98
CA PRO A 42 12.56 -0.97 18.17
C PRO A 42 11.36 -0.89 17.20
N LEU A 43 11.36 0.08 16.27
CA LEU A 43 10.24 0.33 15.34
C LEU A 43 10.59 0.08 13.88
N TRP A 44 11.77 -0.47 13.59
CA TRP A 44 12.28 -0.65 12.23
C TRP A 44 11.31 -1.44 11.33
N ASP A 45 10.80 -2.56 11.82
CA ASP A 45 9.81 -3.38 11.11
C ASP A 45 8.50 -2.61 10.89
N LYS A 46 8.02 -1.84 11.88
CA LYS A 46 6.84 -0.99 11.71
C LYS A 46 7.02 0.07 10.63
N GLN A 47 8.25 0.58 10.42
CA GLN A 47 8.54 1.51 9.32
C GLN A 47 8.41 0.83 7.95
N LEU A 48 8.84 -0.42 7.82
CA LEU A 48 8.68 -1.21 6.59
C LEU A 48 7.21 -1.49 6.29
N HIS A 49 6.43 -1.86 7.31
CA HIS A 49 4.98 -2.04 7.22
C HIS A 49 4.29 -0.75 6.78
N PHE A 50 4.59 0.37 7.45
CA PHE A 50 4.05 1.68 7.11
C PHE A 50 4.37 2.08 5.66
N LEU A 51 5.63 2.00 5.25
CA LEU A 51 6.05 2.39 3.90
C LEU A 51 5.46 1.47 2.83
N GLY A 52 5.48 0.16 3.07
CA GLY A 52 4.92 -0.84 2.16
C GLY A 52 3.44 -0.58 1.90
N TYR A 53 2.65 -0.34 2.95
CA TYR A 53 1.23 -0.07 2.81
C TYR A 53 0.91 1.33 2.31
N ALA A 54 1.78 2.33 2.53
CA ALA A 54 1.67 3.63 1.87
C ALA A 54 1.81 3.51 0.35
N MET A 55 2.80 2.74 -0.12
CA MET A 55 3.00 2.47 -1.54
C MET A 55 1.87 1.61 -2.12
N PHE A 56 1.39 0.63 -1.37
CA PHE A 56 0.23 -0.17 -1.77
C PHE A 56 -1.02 0.68 -1.91
N GLY A 57 -1.34 1.49 -0.91
CA GLY A 57 -2.45 2.44 -0.96
C GLY A 57 -2.33 3.39 -2.15
N LEU A 58 -1.15 3.96 -2.40
CA LEU A 58 -0.93 4.87 -3.52
C LEU A 58 -1.15 4.18 -4.87
N SER A 59 -0.73 2.91 -5.00
CA SER A 59 -0.98 2.10 -6.20
C SER A 59 -2.49 1.90 -6.43
N VAL A 60 -3.27 1.68 -5.37
CA VAL A 60 -4.73 1.55 -5.43
C VAL A 60 -5.38 2.88 -5.78
N VAL A 61 -4.94 3.99 -5.18
CA VAL A 61 -5.41 5.36 -5.50
C VAL A 61 -5.20 5.67 -6.99
N TYR A 62 -4.05 5.27 -7.56
CA TYR A 62 -3.76 5.44 -8.99
C TYR A 62 -4.52 4.43 -9.88
N ALA A 63 -4.73 3.19 -9.45
CA ALA A 63 -5.54 2.24 -10.21
C ALA A 63 -7.01 2.67 -10.33
N THR A 64 -7.48 3.51 -9.41
CA THR A 64 -8.87 3.91 -9.28
C THR A 64 -9.14 5.36 -9.70
N ILE A 65 -8.28 6.00 -10.52
CA ILE A 65 -8.52 7.40 -10.96
C ILE A 65 -9.87 7.63 -11.66
N ASP A 66 -10.45 6.59 -12.28
CA ASP A 66 -11.74 6.66 -12.99
C ASP A 66 -12.95 6.42 -12.07
N ARG A 67 -12.72 6.29 -10.76
CA ARG A 67 -13.75 6.01 -9.75
C ARG A 67 -14.08 7.27 -8.95
N SER A 68 -15.26 7.25 -8.31
CA SER A 68 -15.66 8.32 -7.39
C SER A 68 -14.73 8.39 -6.18
N LEU A 69 -14.61 9.57 -5.57
CA LEU A 69 -13.77 9.77 -4.37
C LEU A 69 -14.09 8.75 -3.26
N GLY A 70 -15.37 8.48 -3.01
CA GLY A 70 -15.81 7.52 -1.99
C GLY A 70 -15.36 6.10 -2.29
N GLU A 71 -15.51 5.64 -3.55
CA GLU A 71 -15.01 4.32 -3.96
C GLU A 71 -13.50 4.22 -3.79
N ARG A 72 -12.74 5.26 -4.14
CA ARG A 72 -11.27 5.27 -4.04
C ARG A 72 -10.82 5.12 -2.59
N VAL A 73 -11.40 5.89 -1.68
CA VAL A 73 -11.14 5.77 -0.24
C VAL A 73 -11.51 4.38 0.25
N LEU A 74 -12.69 3.88 -0.12
CA LEU A 74 -13.15 2.55 0.27
C LEU A 74 -12.20 1.45 -0.23
N PHE A 75 -11.76 1.49 -1.49
CA PHE A 75 -10.82 0.51 -2.03
C PHE A 75 -9.49 0.52 -1.30
N VAL A 76 -8.92 1.68 -0.99
CA VAL A 76 -7.67 1.77 -0.22
C VAL A 76 -7.83 1.12 1.16
N LEU A 77 -8.91 1.47 1.88
CA LEU A 77 -9.14 0.94 3.22
C LEU A 77 -9.44 -0.57 3.21
N LEU A 78 -10.23 -1.06 2.24
CA LEU A 78 -10.52 -2.49 2.10
C LEU A 78 -9.28 -3.27 1.68
N CYS A 79 -8.53 -2.81 0.69
CA CYS A 79 -7.30 -3.45 0.27
C CYS A 79 -6.30 -3.49 1.42
N ALA A 80 -6.04 -2.37 2.10
CA ALA A 80 -5.11 -2.33 3.22
C ALA A 80 -5.58 -3.17 4.41
N GLY A 81 -6.85 -3.04 4.79
CA GLY A 81 -7.45 -3.77 5.91
C GLY A 81 -7.48 -5.27 5.66
N LEU A 82 -8.14 -5.72 4.58
CA LEU A 82 -8.28 -7.16 4.30
C LEU A 82 -6.93 -7.79 4.00
N TYR A 83 -6.10 -7.16 3.16
CA TYR A 83 -4.79 -7.71 2.81
C TYR A 83 -3.83 -7.70 4.01
N GLY A 84 -3.75 -6.59 4.74
CA GLY A 84 -2.92 -6.46 5.94
C GLY A 84 -3.30 -7.42 7.05
N VAL A 85 -4.59 -7.52 7.38
CA VAL A 85 -5.08 -8.49 8.37
C VAL A 85 -4.75 -9.91 7.91
N SER A 86 -4.98 -10.24 6.63
CA SER A 86 -4.70 -11.58 6.13
C SER A 86 -3.21 -11.94 6.22
N ILE A 87 -2.32 -11.03 5.83
CA ILE A 87 -0.86 -11.24 5.91
C ILE A 87 -0.43 -11.47 7.37
N GLU A 88 -0.90 -10.65 8.32
CA GLU A 88 -0.56 -10.80 9.74
C GLU A 88 -1.07 -12.11 10.33
N LEU A 89 -2.29 -12.52 9.99
CA LEU A 89 -2.84 -13.80 10.43
C LEU A 89 -2.04 -14.99 9.89
N ILE A 90 -1.59 -14.92 8.63
CA ILE A 90 -0.72 -15.94 8.04
C ILE A 90 0.65 -15.93 8.74
N GLN A 91 1.23 -14.76 9.01
CA GLN A 91 2.49 -14.64 9.76
C GLN A 91 2.38 -15.27 11.15
N GLY A 92 1.24 -15.12 11.84
CA GLY A 92 1.00 -15.76 13.13
C GLY A 92 1.00 -17.29 13.10
N ALA A 93 0.77 -17.89 11.94
CA ALA A 93 0.85 -19.34 11.74
C ALA A 93 2.26 -19.82 11.31
N LEU A 94 3.18 -18.91 10.98
CA LEU A 94 4.52 -19.23 10.51
C LEU A 94 5.54 -19.18 11.66
N PRO A 95 6.27 -20.27 11.97
CA PRO A 95 7.22 -20.30 13.10
C PRO A 95 8.34 -19.27 13.03
N ALA A 96 8.73 -18.87 11.81
CA ALA A 96 9.80 -17.91 11.56
C ALA A 96 9.31 -16.44 11.52
N ARG A 97 8.02 -16.19 11.80
CA ARG A 97 7.41 -14.86 11.76
C ARG A 97 6.68 -14.55 13.07
N HIS A 98 6.45 -13.27 13.30
CA HIS A 98 5.74 -12.78 14.48
C HIS A 98 4.45 -12.11 14.03
N TYR A 99 3.36 -12.38 14.75
CA TYR A 99 2.10 -11.66 14.62
C TYR A 99 2.16 -10.40 15.48
N GLY A 100 1.81 -9.24 14.92
CA GLY A 100 1.87 -7.98 15.64
C GLY A 100 0.67 -7.06 15.39
N ALA A 101 -0.11 -6.75 16.43
CA ALA A 101 -1.13 -5.71 16.34
C ALA A 101 -0.55 -4.32 15.97
N GLY A 102 0.71 -4.07 16.35
CA GLY A 102 1.45 -2.87 15.93
C GLY A 102 1.71 -2.81 14.42
N ASP A 103 1.90 -3.96 13.77
CA ASP A 103 2.12 -4.05 12.32
C ASP A 103 0.82 -3.83 11.57
N MET A 104 -0.30 -4.35 12.07
CA MET A 104 -1.64 -4.02 11.57
C MET A 104 -1.92 -2.52 11.61
N LEU A 105 -1.56 -1.85 12.72
CA LEU A 105 -1.70 -0.40 12.85
C LEU A 105 -0.79 0.34 11.86
N ALA A 106 0.47 -0.07 11.74
CA ALA A 106 1.41 0.53 10.80
C ALA A 106 0.93 0.41 9.35
N ASN A 107 0.39 -0.76 8.97
CA ASN A 107 -0.22 -1.02 7.67
C ASN A 107 -1.39 -0.05 7.41
N LEU A 108 -2.31 0.09 8.37
CA LEU A 108 -3.48 0.96 8.22
C LEU A 108 -3.09 2.44 8.12
N LEU A 109 -2.13 2.90 8.94
CA LEU A 109 -1.64 4.27 8.92
C LEU A 109 -0.93 4.59 7.60
N GLY A 110 -0.09 3.68 7.11
CA GLY A 110 0.58 3.82 5.82
C GLY A 110 -0.41 3.95 4.67
N ALA A 111 -1.38 3.03 4.59
CA ALA A 111 -2.42 3.10 3.57
C ALA A 111 -3.27 4.38 3.68
N THR A 112 -3.60 4.82 4.89
CA THR A 112 -4.34 6.07 5.10
C THR A 112 -3.53 7.29 4.64
N LEU A 113 -2.22 7.32 4.87
CA LEU A 113 -1.34 8.38 4.38
C LEU A 113 -1.42 8.51 2.85
N SER A 114 -1.55 7.40 2.13
CA SER A 114 -1.67 7.45 0.66
C SER A 114 -2.87 8.28 0.17
N LEU A 115 -3.93 8.40 0.97
CA LEU A 115 -5.10 9.23 0.65
C LEU A 115 -4.78 10.73 0.63
N ALA A 116 -3.69 11.17 1.27
CA ALA A 116 -3.22 12.55 1.17
C ALA A 116 -2.88 12.93 -0.28
N TRP A 117 -2.57 11.95 -1.15
CA TRP A 117 -2.39 12.18 -2.59
C TRP A 117 -3.62 12.81 -3.24
N LEU A 118 -4.83 12.50 -2.77
CA LEU A 118 -6.08 13.04 -3.31
C LEU A 118 -6.16 14.56 -3.16
N LEU A 119 -5.41 15.15 -2.23
CA LEU A 119 -5.29 16.61 -2.08
C LEU A 119 -4.37 17.20 -3.16
N VAL A 120 -3.26 16.53 -3.45
CA VAL A 120 -2.29 16.92 -4.49
C VAL A 120 -2.89 16.76 -5.89
N GLU A 121 -3.60 15.66 -6.10
CA GLU A 121 -4.24 15.27 -7.35
C GLU A 121 -5.24 16.31 -7.88
N ARG A 122 -5.79 17.17 -7.01
CA ARG A 122 -6.63 18.31 -7.42
C ARG A 122 -5.94 19.24 -8.41
N ASN A 123 -4.60 19.26 -8.41
CA ASN A 123 -3.74 20.05 -9.29
C ASN A 123 -3.15 19.25 -10.45
N VAL A 124 -3.56 17.98 -10.62
CA VAL A 124 -3.10 17.08 -11.67
C VAL A 124 -4.12 17.03 -12.81
N ARG A 125 -3.63 16.73 -14.02
CA ARG A 125 -4.43 16.30 -15.17
C ARG A 125 -3.89 14.98 -15.68
N TYR A 126 -4.67 13.91 -15.57
CA TYR A 126 -4.32 12.63 -16.16
C TYR A 126 -4.43 12.69 -17.69
N VAL A 127 -3.40 12.24 -18.39
CA VAL A 127 -3.29 12.22 -19.85
C VAL A 127 -3.10 10.78 -20.27
N ALA A 128 -4.01 10.25 -21.09
CA ALA A 128 -3.90 8.88 -21.60
C ALA A 128 -2.59 8.72 -22.39
N VAL A 129 -1.91 7.59 -22.15
CA VAL A 129 -0.68 7.18 -22.86
C VAL A 129 -0.92 5.86 -23.57
#